data_AF-A0A2N7VKZ4-F1
#
_entry.id   AF-A0A2N7VKZ4-F1
#
_cell.length_a   1.000
_cell.length_b   1.000
_cell.length_c   1.000
_cell.angle_alpha   90.00
_cell.angle_beta   90.00
_cell.angle_gamma   90.00
#
_symmetry.space_group_name_H-M   'P 1'
#
loop_
_entity.id
_entity.type
_entity.pdbx_description
1 polymer ?
#
loop_
_entity_poly.entity_id
_entity_poly.type
_entity_poly.pdbx_seq_one_letter_code
_entity_poly.pdbx_strand_id
1 'polypeptide(L)'
;MTDFFQHVPSEAAQQIDALSRLLYDLREDRKQILAAYGVEQEQALMARIASGEIEAHPAYERYLAAKTLAQTREALRAQLRELLATGV
;
A
#
# COMPACT_ATOMS: atom_id res chain seq x y z
N MET A 1 24.59 13.69 -7.74
CA MET A 1 23.72 12.54 -7.42
C MET A 1 24.41 11.79 -6.31
N THR A 2 23.88 11.88 -5.08
CA THR A 2 24.45 11.23 -3.90
C THR A 2 24.23 9.73 -4.04
N ASP A 3 25.30 8.93 -4.09
CA ASP A 3 25.24 7.47 -4.20
C ASP A 3 24.64 6.88 -2.92
N PHE A 4 23.31 6.70 -2.92
CA PHE A 4 22.56 6.19 -1.77
C PHE A 4 22.87 4.72 -1.45
N PHE A 5 23.46 3.98 -2.40
CA PHE A 5 23.71 2.53 -2.33
C PHE A 5 25.19 2.16 -2.27
N GLN A 6 26.08 3.09 -1.89
CA GLN A 6 27.53 2.91 -1.98
C GLN A 6 28.08 1.66 -1.26
N HIS A 7 27.33 1.07 -0.33
CA HIS A 7 27.72 -0.13 0.46
C HIS A 7 26.70 -1.27 0.37
N VAL A 8 25.69 -1.17 -0.51
CA VAL A 8 24.64 -2.18 -0.65
C VAL A 8 25.00 -3.12 -1.80
N PRO A 9 24.98 -4.46 -1.60
CA PRO A 9 25.15 -5.41 -2.69
C PRO A 9 24.18 -5.10 -3.84
N SER A 10 24.64 -5.16 -5.09
CA SER A 10 23.84 -4.78 -6.28
C SER A 10 22.47 -5.45 -6.31
N GLU A 11 22.38 -6.71 -5.87
CA GLU A 11 21.13 -7.45 -5.77
C GLU A 11 20.16 -6.87 -4.71
N ALA A 12 20.67 -6.51 -3.53
CA ALA A 12 19.88 -5.88 -2.47
C ALA A 12 19.39 -4.49 -2.89
N ALA A 13 20.22 -3.71 -3.62
CA ALA A 13 19.80 -2.41 -4.15
C ALA A 13 18.64 -2.52 -5.16
N GLN A 14 18.68 -3.52 -6.05
CA GLN A 14 17.59 -3.78 -7.00
C GLN A 14 16.30 -4.22 -6.29
N GLN A 15 16.41 -5.08 -5.27
CA GLN A 15 15.26 -5.51 -4.48
C GLN A 15 14.63 -4.35 -3.70
N ILE A 16 15.44 -3.45 -3.13
CA ILE A 16 14.95 -2.23 -2.45
C ILE A 16 14.18 -1.33 -3.42
N ASP A 17 14.71 -1.10 -4.62
CA ASP A 17 14.06 -0.27 -5.63
C ASP A 17 12.72 -0.86 -6.07
N ALA A 18 12.69 -2.16 -6.37
CA ALA A 18 11.49 -2.88 -6.77
C ALA A 18 10.40 -2.84 -5.67
N LEU A 19 10.77 -3.11 -4.42
CA LEU A 19 9.84 -3.04 -3.28
C LEU A 19 9.36 -1.60 -3.05
N SER A 20 10.23 -0.61 -3.18
CA SER A 20 9.87 0.80 -3.00
C SER A 20 8.83 1.26 -4.03
N ARG A 21 9.02 0.86 -5.28
CA ARG A 21 8.06 1.15 -6.36
C ARG A 21 6.72 0.45 -6.12
N LEU A 22 6.75 -0.84 -5.76
CA LEU A 22 5.52 -1.59 -5.48
C LEU A 22 4.75 -1.01 -4.29
N LEU A 23 5.45 -0.57 -3.23
CA LEU A 23 4.84 0.11 -2.08
C LEU A 23 4.15 1.43 -2.47
N TYR A 24 4.74 2.17 -3.42
CA TYR A 24 4.16 3.39 -3.97
C TYR A 24 2.90 3.07 -4.79
N ASP A 25 2.97 2.10 -5.70
CA ASP A 25 1.85 1.73 -6.57
C ASP A 25 0.65 1.26 -5.73
N LEU A 26 0.86 0.39 -4.74
CA LEU A 26 -0.20 -0.06 -3.82
C LEU A 26 -0.83 1.10 -3.03
N ARG A 27 -0.03 2.11 -2.68
CA ARG A 27 -0.54 3.31 -1.98
C ARG A 27 -1.44 4.13 -2.91
N GLU A 28 -1.02 4.36 -4.15
CA GLU A 28 -1.80 5.15 -5.10
C GLU A 28 -3.06 4.42 -5.55
N ASP A 29 -3.01 3.11 -5.79
CA ASP A 29 -4.17 2.29 -6.12
C ASP A 29 -5.22 2.34 -5.00
N ARG A 30 -4.79 2.16 -3.75
CA ARG A 30 -5.67 2.30 -2.57
C ARG A 30 -6.30 3.68 -2.53
N LYS A 31 -5.52 4.73 -2.78
CA LYS A 31 -6.00 6.11 -2.78
C LYS A 31 -7.05 6.34 -3.87
N GLN A 32 -6.84 5.82 -5.07
CA GLN A 32 -7.80 5.93 -6.18
C GLN A 32 -9.13 5.23 -5.85
N ILE A 33 -9.09 4.04 -5.24
CA ILE A 33 -10.30 3.33 -4.83
C ILE A 33 -11.10 4.15 -3.81
N LEU A 34 -10.44 4.72 -2.80
CA LEU A 34 -11.09 5.47 -1.74
C LEU A 34 -11.59 6.85 -2.21
N ALA A 35 -10.86 7.49 -3.12
CA ALA A 35 -11.23 8.77 -3.71
C ALA A 35 -12.56 8.69 -4.50
N ALA A 36 -12.86 7.55 -5.13
CA ALA A 36 -14.15 7.33 -5.80
C ALA A 36 -15.36 7.44 -4.85
N TYR A 37 -15.14 7.26 -3.55
CA TYR A 37 -16.15 7.40 -2.50
C TYR A 37 -15.98 8.66 -1.66
N GLY A 38 -15.04 9.54 -1.99
CA GLY A 38 -14.76 10.76 -1.23
C GLY A 38 -14.25 10.50 0.19
N VAL A 39 -13.60 9.37 0.42
CA VAL A 39 -13.02 9.03 1.74
C VAL A 39 -11.50 8.83 1.64
N GLU A 40 -10.80 8.96 2.76
CA GLU A 40 -9.34 8.77 2.83
C GLU A 40 -8.94 7.43 3.48
N GLN A 41 -9.88 6.80 4.18
CA GLN A 41 -9.66 5.58 4.97
C GLN A 41 -10.78 4.57 4.72
N GLU A 42 -10.41 3.29 4.73
CA GLU A 42 -11.33 2.17 4.55
C GLU A 42 -12.42 2.15 5.62
N GLN A 43 -12.08 2.52 6.86
CA GLN A 43 -13.06 2.58 7.95
C GLN A 43 -14.16 3.61 7.68
N ALA A 44 -13.82 4.73 7.02
CA ALA A 44 -14.82 5.73 6.64
C ALA A 44 -15.74 5.20 5.53
N LEU A 45 -15.22 4.45 4.55
CA LEU A 45 -16.05 3.78 3.56
C LEU A 45 -16.99 2.75 4.21
N MET A 46 -16.48 1.93 5.13
CA MET A 46 -17.28 0.95 5.86
C MET A 46 -18.37 1.60 6.70
N ALA A 47 -18.08 2.73 7.36
CA ALA A 47 -19.06 3.46 8.15
C ALA A 47 -20.23 3.96 7.30
N ARG A 48 -19.96 4.47 6.08
CA ARG A 48 -20.98 4.94 5.15
C ARG A 48 -21.82 3.80 4.54
N ILE A 49 -21.21 2.63 4.35
CA ILE A 49 -21.95 1.42 3.98
C ILE A 49 -22.86 0.99 5.13
N ALA A 50 -22.35 0.99 6.37
CA ALA A 50 -23.10 0.58 7.55
C ALA A 50 -24.24 1.54 7.91
N SER A 51 -24.09 2.84 7.65
CA SER A 51 -25.15 3.84 7.82
C SER A 51 -26.22 3.79 6.72
N GLY A 52 -25.97 3.04 5.64
CA GLY A 52 -26.84 2.99 4.47
C GLY A 52 -26.73 4.20 3.55
N GLU A 53 -25.76 5.09 3.76
CA GLU A 53 -25.49 6.22 2.85
C GLU A 53 -25.03 5.78 1.47
N ILE A 54 -24.38 4.62 1.38
CA ILE A 54 -23.89 4.01 0.15
C ILE A 54 -24.42 2.58 0.06
N GLU A 55 -24.87 2.18 -1.13
CA GLU A 55 -25.27 0.80 -1.39
C GLU A 55 -24.11 -0.17 -1.13
N ALA A 56 -24.39 -1.25 -0.39
CA ALA A 56 -23.38 -2.20 0.02
C ALA A 56 -22.65 -2.83 -1.18
N HIS A 57 -23.34 -3.11 -2.28
CA HIS A 57 -22.71 -3.51 -3.53
C HIS A 57 -22.78 -2.35 -4.54
N PRO A 58 -21.69 -1.99 -5.22
CA PRO A 58 -20.35 -2.62 -5.23
C PRO A 58 -19.38 -2.07 -4.16
N ALA A 59 -19.84 -1.21 -3.24
CA ALA A 59 -18.95 -0.48 -2.33
C ALA A 59 -18.16 -1.38 -1.36
N TYR A 60 -18.75 -2.49 -0.90
CA TYR A 60 -18.13 -3.45 0.00
C TYR A 60 -16.94 -4.17 -0.65
N GLU A 61 -17.04 -4.51 -1.93
CA GLU A 61 -15.94 -5.09 -2.70
C GLU A 61 -14.79 -4.10 -2.85
N ARG A 62 -15.11 -2.82 -3.07
CA ARG A 62 -14.10 -1.75 -3.13
C ARG A 62 -13.44 -1.51 -1.77
N TYR A 63 -14.20 -1.54 -0.69
CA TYR A 63 -13.67 -1.53 0.67
C TYR A 63 -12.70 -2.70 0.90
N LEU A 64 -13.10 -3.92 0.54
CA LEU A 64 -12.28 -5.11 0.72
C LEU A 64 -11.00 -5.03 -0.12
N ALA A 65 -11.08 -4.56 -1.36
CA ALA A 65 -9.92 -4.33 -2.21
C ALA A 65 -8.95 -3.33 -1.58
N ALA A 66 -9.43 -2.16 -1.14
CA ALA A 66 -8.59 -1.16 -0.48
C ALA A 66 -7.92 -1.71 0.79
N LYS A 67 -8.67 -2.47 1.61
CA LYS A 67 -8.15 -3.12 2.81
C LYS A 67 -7.05 -4.13 2.49
N THR A 68 -7.25 -4.97 1.47
CA THR A 68 -6.24 -5.94 1.02
C THR A 68 -4.98 -5.23 0.53
N LEU A 69 -5.11 -4.14 -0.26
CA LEU A 69 -3.95 -3.36 -0.70
C LEU A 69 -3.17 -2.77 0.48
N ALA A 70 -3.87 -2.24 1.49
CA ALA A 70 -3.24 -1.73 2.71
C ALA A 70 -2.47 -2.82 3.47
N GLN A 71 -3.07 -4.00 3.62
CA GLN A 71 -2.44 -5.15 4.29
C GLN A 71 -1.21 -5.65 3.52
N THR A 72 -1.32 -5.82 2.21
CA THR A 72 -0.21 -6.21 1.34
C THR A 72 0.93 -5.20 1.42
N ARG A 73 0.61 -3.89 1.43
CA ARG A 73 1.60 -2.83 1.57
C ARG A 73 2.36 -2.93 2.90
N GLU A 74 1.68 -3.19 4.02
CA GLU A 74 2.36 -3.37 5.30
C GLU A 74 3.23 -4.64 5.33
N ALA A 75 2.80 -5.73 4.70
CA ALA A 75 3.61 -6.94 4.56
C ALA A 75 4.90 -6.69 3.75
N LEU A 76 4.81 -5.99 2.62
CA LEU A 76 5.98 -5.60 1.82
C LEU A 76 6.88 -4.61 2.55
N ARG A 77 6.29 -3.72 3.36
CA ARG A 77 7.07 -2.78 4.19
C ARG A 77 7.86 -3.53 5.26
N ALA A 78 7.31 -4.61 5.81
CA ALA A 78 8.04 -5.48 6.72
C ALA A 78 9.21 -6.19 6.01
N GLN A 79 8.98 -6.72 4.80
CA GLN A 79 10.06 -7.31 3.98
C GLN A 79 11.17 -6.31 3.67
N LEU A 80 10.82 -5.07 3.28
CA LEU A 80 11.80 -4.02 3.03
C LEU A 80 12.61 -3.69 4.29
N ARG A 81 11.97 -3.63 5.46
CA ARG A 81 12.68 -3.41 6.74
C ARG A 81 13.66 -4.54 7.05
N GLU A 82 13.27 -5.78 6.82
CA GLU A 82 14.13 -6.95 7.03
C GLU A 82 15.35 -6.94 6.10
N LEU A 83 15.13 -6.61 4.82
CA LEU A 83 16.20 -6.48 3.83
C LEU A 83 17.17 -5.37 4.22
N LEU A 84 16.67 -4.21 4.65
CA LEU A 84 17.52 -3.12 5.14
C LEU A 84 18.28 -3.47 6.42
N ALA A 85 17.76 -4.37 7.24
CA ALA A 85 18.42 -4.82 8.47
C ALA A 85 19.47 -5.91 8.23
N THR A 86 19.34 -6.70 7.15
CA THR A 86 20.24 -7.82 6.81
C THR A 86 21.22 -7.50 5.68
N GLY A 87 20.94 -6.47 4.87
CA GLY A 87 21.72 -6.05 3.70
C GLY A 87 22.73 -4.92 3.92
N VAL A 88 23.05 -4.59 5.19
CA VAL A 88 24.13 -3.70 5.64
C VAL A 88 25.12 -4.51 6.48
#